data_AF-A0A0J7K2F6-F1
#
_entry.id   AF-A0A0J7K2F6-F1
#
_cell.length_a   1.000
_cell.length_b   1.000
_cell.length_c   1.000
_cell.angle_alpha   90.00
_cell.angle_beta   90.00
_cell.angle_gamma   90.00
#
_symmetry.space_group_name_H-M   'P 1'
#
loop_
_entity.id
_entity.type
_entity.pdbx_description
1 polymer ?
#
loop_
_entity_poly.entity_id
_entity_poly.type
_entity_poly.pdbx_seq_one_letter_code
_entity_poly.pdbx_strand_id
1 'polypeptide(L)'
;MDLAKHIKPLTGELDWPMWKHKIRDLLDYHEGALDVIDNKLMKPRPLEGNATEVQIKQHKEKCDLYRKANSYAKSMITSSVTDAVYQKIMDKETAHDAWEASKI
;
A
#
# COMPACT_ATOMS: atom_id res chain seq x y z
N MET A 1 -0.82 13.74 9.42
CA MET A 1 -1.63 13.33 10.59
C MET A 1 -1.56 11.82 10.65
N ASP A 2 -1.13 11.24 11.77
CA ASP A 2 -0.89 9.79 11.87
C ASP A 2 -2.20 9.07 12.23
N LEU A 3 -3.12 9.05 11.27
CA LEU A 3 -4.50 8.59 11.44
C LEU A 3 -4.56 7.10 11.86
N ALA A 4 -3.49 6.34 11.58
CA ALA A 4 -3.32 4.95 11.99
C ALA A 4 -3.36 4.77 13.51
N LYS A 5 -2.89 5.77 14.29
CA LYS A 5 -2.76 5.68 15.75
C LYS A 5 -4.09 5.49 16.49
N HIS A 6 -5.21 5.78 15.82
CA HIS A 6 -6.55 5.61 16.39
C HIS A 6 -7.20 4.27 16.03
N ILE A 7 -6.53 3.45 15.21
CA ILE A 7 -6.99 2.10 14.87
C ILE A 7 -6.42 1.12 15.89
N LYS A 8 -7.29 0.23 16.41
CA LYS A 8 -6.84 -0.91 17.22
C LYS A 8 -5.86 -1.74 16.38
N PRO A 9 -4.61 -1.95 16.82
CA PRO A 9 -3.64 -2.68 16.03
C PRO A 9 -4.08 -4.11 15.72
N LEU A 10 -3.80 -4.58 14.51
CA LEU A 10 -4.08 -5.96 14.12
C LEU A 10 -3.23 -6.93 14.96
N THR A 11 -3.93 -7.78 15.71
CA THR A 11 -3.32 -8.74 16.64
C THR A 11 -3.50 -10.19 16.16
N GLY A 12 -4.60 -10.48 15.44
CA GLY A 12 -5.00 -11.83 15.05
C GLY A 12 -6.23 -11.82 14.13
N GLU A 13 -6.65 -13.01 13.70
CA GLU A 13 -7.77 -13.23 12.76
C GLU A 13 -9.08 -12.56 13.19
N LEU A 14 -9.38 -12.57 14.49
CA LEU A 14 -10.62 -12.01 15.04
C LEU A 14 -10.76 -10.51 14.80
N ASP A 15 -9.64 -9.79 14.74
CA ASP A 15 -9.61 -8.35 14.55
C ASP A 15 -9.54 -7.95 13.07
N TRP A 16 -9.26 -8.92 12.18
CA TRP A 16 -9.02 -8.67 10.76
C TRP A 16 -10.17 -7.95 10.06
N PRO A 17 -11.46 -8.36 10.18
CA PRO A 17 -12.54 -7.71 9.43
C PRO A 17 -12.71 -6.22 9.77
N MET A 18 -12.61 -5.88 11.07
CA MET A 18 -12.77 -4.51 11.55
C MET A 18 -11.54 -3.66 11.20
N TRP A 19 -10.34 -4.21 11.38
CA TRP A 19 -9.10 -3.56 10.99
C TRP A 19 -9.06 -3.27 9.49
N LYS A 20 -9.44 -4.28 8.68
CA LYS A 20 -9.53 -4.18 7.21
C LYS A 20 -10.40 -3.00 6.79
N HIS A 21 -11.59 -2.87 7.37
CA HIS A 21 -12.52 -1.79 7.00
C HIS A 21 -11.91 -0.41 7.32
N LYS A 22 -11.41 -0.22 8.54
CA LYS A 22 -10.80 1.05 8.97
C LYS A 22 -9.58 1.44 8.15
N ILE A 23 -8.71 0.49 7.81
CA ILE A 23 -7.54 0.78 6.98
C ILE A 23 -7.96 1.14 5.56
N ARG A 24 -8.95 0.46 4.98
CA ARG A 24 -9.46 0.83 3.65
C ARG A 24 -10.02 2.26 3.65
N ASP A 25 -10.77 2.65 4.68
CA ASP A 25 -11.28 4.01 4.80
C ASP A 25 -10.14 5.04 4.88
N LEU A 26 -9.06 4.73 5.61
CA LEU A 26 -7.88 5.61 5.69
C LEU A 26 -7.11 5.69 4.36
N LEU A 27 -7.02 4.58 3.62
CA LEU A 27 -6.35 4.55 2.33
C LEU A 27 -7.13 5.31 1.25
N ASP A 28 -8.45 5.38 1.35
CA ASP A 28 -9.29 6.11 0.40
C ASP A 28 -8.98 7.62 0.37
N TYR A 29 -8.46 8.18 1.47
CA TYR A 29 -8.03 9.58 1.52
C TYR A 29 -6.82 9.91 0.65
N HIS A 30 -5.99 8.92 0.31
CA HIS A 30 -4.80 9.13 -0.51
C HIS A 30 -5.00 8.52 -1.90
N GLU A 31 -4.91 9.37 -2.93
CA GLU A 31 -5.04 8.97 -4.32
C GLU A 31 -4.18 7.74 -4.65
N GLY A 32 -4.83 6.72 -5.23
CA GLY A 32 -4.22 5.47 -5.67
C GLY A 32 -3.83 4.50 -4.55
N ALA A 33 -3.92 4.83 -3.27
CA ALA A 33 -3.47 3.95 -2.19
C ALA A 33 -4.36 2.71 -2.04
N LEU A 34 -5.69 2.86 -2.18
CA LEU A 34 -6.62 1.72 -2.30
C LEU A 34 -6.33 0.87 -3.55
N ASP A 35 -6.04 1.51 -4.68
CA ASP A 35 -5.76 0.79 -5.92
C ASP A 35 -4.47 -0.03 -5.83
N VAL A 36 -3.47 0.41 -5.06
CA VAL A 36 -2.27 -0.40 -4.81
C VAL A 36 -2.63 -1.67 -4.03
N ILE A 37 -3.39 -1.58 -2.93
CA ILE A 37 -3.73 -2.77 -2.14
C ILE A 37 -4.68 -3.73 -2.88
N ASP A 38 -5.54 -3.19 -3.76
CA ASP A 38 -6.43 -3.97 -4.63
C ASP A 38 -5.70 -4.48 -5.89
N ASN A 39 -4.40 -4.23 -6.02
CA ASN A 39 -3.56 -4.59 -7.17
C ASN A 39 -4.02 -4.00 -8.53
N LYS A 40 -4.76 -2.89 -8.49
CA LYS A 40 -5.20 -2.11 -9.66
C LYS A 40 -4.15 -1.10 -10.10
N LEU A 41 -3.32 -0.62 -9.18
CA LEU A 41 -2.18 0.27 -9.44
C LEU A 41 -0.87 -0.46 -9.13
N MET A 42 -0.20 -0.93 -10.18
CA MET A 42 1.04 -1.71 -10.07
C MET A 42 2.27 -0.90 -10.47
N LYS A 43 3.45 -1.36 -10.04
CA LYS A 43 4.73 -0.77 -10.42
C LYS A 43 4.84 -0.73 -11.95
N PRO A 44 5.00 0.45 -12.57
CA PRO A 44 5.12 0.53 -14.02
C PRO A 44 6.36 -0.24 -14.51
N ARG A 45 6.20 -0.96 -15.63
CA ARG A 45 7.32 -1.62 -16.29
C ARG A 45 8.29 -0.59 -16.86
N PRO A 46 9.61 -0.84 -16.83
CA PRO A 46 10.59 0.04 -17.45
C PRO A 46 10.24 0.34 -18.90
N LEU A 47 10.50 1.57 -19.34
CA LEU A 47 10.36 1.94 -20.74
C LEU A 47 11.38 1.22 -21.63
N GLU A 48 10.98 0.90 -22.85
CA GLU A 48 11.87 0.40 -23.89
C GLU A 48 12.74 1.53 -24.48
N GLY A 49 13.86 1.17 -25.10
CA GLY A 49 14.93 2.11 -25.48
C GLY A 49 14.57 3.16 -26.55
N ASN A 50 13.37 3.11 -27.13
CA ASN A 50 12.89 4.03 -28.17
C ASN A 50 11.67 4.86 -27.72
N ALA A 51 11.47 5.02 -26.41
CA ALA A 51 10.37 5.83 -25.88
C ALA A 51 10.48 7.31 -26.29
N THR A 52 9.39 7.88 -26.78
CA THR A 52 9.24 9.30 -27.06
C THR A 52 9.26 10.13 -25.77
N GLU A 53 9.56 11.43 -25.87
CA GLU A 53 9.53 12.35 -24.72
C GLU A 53 8.18 12.35 -23.98
N VAL A 54 7.08 12.26 -24.73
CA VAL A 54 5.73 12.18 -24.16
C VAL A 54 5.55 10.90 -23.35
N GLN A 55 6.02 9.75 -23.86
CA GLN A 55 5.98 8.47 -23.15
C GLN A 55 6.86 8.49 -21.90
N ILE A 56 8.04 9.12 -21.97
CA ILE A 56 8.94 9.30 -20.83
C ILE A 56 8.26 10.11 -19.73
N LYS A 57 7.61 11.22 -20.08
CA LYS A 57 6.87 12.06 -19.12
C LYS A 57 5.72 11.29 -18.46
N GLN A 58 4.88 10.63 -19.26
CA GLN A 58 3.75 9.85 -18.75
C GLN A 58 4.20 8.67 -17.86
N HIS A 59 5.29 8.00 -18.23
CA HIS A 59 5.86 6.92 -17.42
C HIS A 59 6.35 7.44 -16.07
N LYS A 60 7.05 8.57 -16.07
CA LYS A 60 7.51 9.23 -14.83
C LYS A 60 6.34 9.56 -13.92
N GLU A 61 5.27 10.16 -14.46
CA GLU A 61 4.05 10.48 -13.70
C GLU A 61 3.42 9.23 -13.08
N LYS A 62 3.31 8.12 -13.84
CA LYS A 62 2.82 6.83 -13.33
C LYS A 62 3.71 6.25 -12.24
N CYS A 63 5.03 6.31 -12.41
CA CYS A 63 6.00 5.84 -11.43
C CYS A 63 5.91 6.64 -10.13
N ASP A 64 5.76 7.96 -10.24
CA ASP A 64 5.62 8.85 -9.07
C ASP A 64 4.29 8.61 -8.34
N LEU A 65 3.18 8.43 -9.07
CA LEU A 65 1.88 8.07 -8.50
C LEU A 65 1.97 6.74 -7.74
N TYR A 66 2.45 5.68 -8.40
CA TYR A 66 2.61 4.36 -7.78
C TYR A 66 3.50 4.43 -6.54
N ARG A 67 4.66 5.10 -6.63
CA ARG A 67 5.60 5.22 -5.51
C ARG A 67 4.97 5.88 -4.30
N LYS A 68 4.25 6.99 -4.49
CA LYS A 68 3.56 7.70 -3.39
C LYS A 68 2.46 6.84 -2.77
N ALA A 69 1.57 6.30 -3.61
CA ALA A 69 0.46 5.45 -3.17
C ALA A 69 0.95 4.21 -2.41
N ASN A 70 1.94 3.49 -2.96
CA ASN A 70 2.49 2.29 -2.33
C ASN A 70 3.19 2.60 -1.00
N SER A 71 3.97 3.69 -0.95
CA SER A 71 4.66 4.08 0.28
C SER A 71 3.67 4.49 1.37
N TYR A 72 2.65 5.26 1.02
CA TYR A 72 1.59 5.65 1.94
C TYR A 72 0.84 4.43 2.47
N ALA A 73 0.38 3.55 1.57
CA ALA A 73 -0.36 2.35 1.95
C ALA A 73 0.46 1.43 2.85
N LYS A 74 1.73 1.20 2.50
CA LYS A 74 2.64 0.38 3.30
C LYS A 74 2.87 1.01 4.69
N SER A 75 3.10 2.32 4.76
CA SER A 75 3.23 3.02 6.04
C SER A 75 1.99 2.83 6.92
N MET A 76 0.80 2.99 6.34
CA MET A 76 -0.47 2.83 7.05
C MET A 76 -0.70 1.42 7.57
N ILE A 77 -0.38 0.40 6.77
CA ILE A 77 -0.46 -1.00 7.20
C ILE A 77 0.54 -1.24 8.34
N THR A 78 1.82 -0.89 8.13
CA THR A 78 2.87 -1.19 9.12
C THR A 78 2.70 -0.45 10.45
N SER A 79 2.12 0.75 10.46
CA SER A 79 1.88 1.51 11.70
C SER A 79 0.60 1.09 12.44
N SER A 80 -0.22 0.22 11.85
CA SER A 80 -1.50 -0.23 12.41
C SER A 80 -1.52 -1.72 12.74
N VAL A 81 -0.37 -2.39 12.73
CA VAL A 81 -0.23 -3.79 13.12
C VAL A 81 0.62 -3.90 14.39
N THR A 82 0.51 -5.03 15.09
CA THR A 82 1.45 -5.34 16.18
C THR A 82 2.82 -5.78 15.64
N ASP A 83 3.85 -5.74 16.48
CA ASP A 83 5.21 -6.19 16.12
C ASP A 83 5.22 -7.63 15.59
N ALA A 84 4.41 -8.52 16.18
CA ALA A 84 4.30 -9.92 15.75
C ALA A 84 3.75 -10.05 14.32
N VAL A 85 2.81 -9.19 13.93
CA VAL A 85 2.28 -9.15 12.55
C VAL A 85 3.25 -8.40 11.65
N TYR A 86 3.89 -7.33 12.13
CA TYR A 86 4.91 -6.58 11.40
C TYR A 86 6.04 -7.49 10.93
N GLN A 87 6.54 -8.37 11.80
CA GLN A 87 7.58 -9.35 11.45
C GLN A 87 7.19 -10.27 10.28
N LYS A 88 5.89 -10.55 10.09
CA LYS A 88 5.40 -11.36 8.96
C LYS A 88 5.33 -10.60 7.64
N ILE A 89 5.22 -9.27 7.70
CA ILE A 89 4.99 -8.42 6.53
C ILE A 89 6.20 -7.52 6.19
N MET A 90 7.22 -7.45 7.05
CA MET A 90 8.35 -6.53 6.90
C MET A 90 9.22 -6.83 5.68
N ASP A 91 9.23 -8.09 5.21
CA ASP A 91 9.94 -8.54 4.01
C ASP A 91 9.20 -8.20 2.71
N LYS A 92 7.95 -7.73 2.80
CA LYS A 92 7.12 -7.45 1.63
C LYS A 92 7.49 -6.12 0.99
N GLU A 93 7.79 -6.16 -0.30
CA GLU A 93 8.20 -4.99 -1.08
C GLU A 93 7.03 -4.05 -1.36
N THR A 94 5.85 -4.60 -1.64
CA THR A 94 4.66 -3.82 -1.99
C THR A 94 3.63 -3.78 -0.85
N ALA A 95 2.82 -2.73 -0.83
CA ALA A 95 1.69 -2.63 0.10
C ALA A 95 0.65 -3.72 -0.16
N HIS A 96 0.49 -4.15 -1.42
CA HIS A 96 -0.36 -5.29 -1.77
C HIS A 96 0.12 -6.58 -1.09
N ASP A 97 1.41 -6.90 -1.20
CA ASP A 97 1.97 -8.12 -0.61
C ASP A 97 1.86 -8.07 0.93
N ALA A 98 2.11 -6.92 1.54
CA ALA A 98 1.93 -6.72 2.97
C ALA A 98 0.45 -6.86 3.40
N TRP A 99 -0.48 -6.39 2.56
CA TRP A 99 -1.91 -6.53 2.77
C TRP A 99 -2.37 -7.99 2.69
N GLU A 100 -1.90 -8.73 1.68
CA GLU A 100 -2.20 -10.15 1.53
C GLU A 100 -1.59 -10.97 2.67
N ALA A 101 -0.34 -10.70 3.05
CA ALA A 101 0.34 -11.40 4.14
C ALA A 101 -0.21 -11.07 5.53
N SER A 102 -0.96 -9.97 5.68
CA SER A 102 -1.64 -9.63 6.92
C SER A 102 -3.03 -10.26 7.05
N LYS A 103 -3.55 -10.90 6.00
CA LYS A 103 -4.69 -11.82 6.09
C LYS A 103 -4.22 -13.06 6.87
N ILE A 104 -4.42 -13.01 8.17
CA ILE A 104 -4.13 -14.12 9.10
C ILE A 104 -5.17 -15.22 8.85
#